data_AF-A0A7R9V4Z0-F1
#
_entry.id   AF-A0A7R9V4Z0-F1
#
_cell.length_a   1.000
_cell.length_b   1.000
_cell.length_c   1.000
_cell.angle_alpha   90.00
_cell.angle_beta   90.00
_cell.angle_gamma   90.00
#
_symmetry.space_group_name_H-M   'P 1'
#
loop_
_entity.id
_entity.type
_entity.pdbx_description
1 polymer ?
#
loop_
_entity_poly.entity_id
_entity_poly.type
_entity_poly.pdbx_seq_one_letter_code
_entity_poly.pdbx_strand_id
1 'polypeptide(L)'
;CDELRLQGTETVYLCDFAGPPGFAIAVAAKVARLIVLDHHKTGYEMFAGAELPANIELHFDLLRSGATIALDFFKPSVTPALKEAFRFVEDADLWTWKLPDSREFNAGISALNLEYDVHKNPDIFQTLQGLNNIEIVACGRQEIEIQERFIDSCKSSCFHVQLGGPLGAKHDWGTALAVQIDSTMSKHRSRLGNSLAEMAESQGLRPIAVVAYREKEMEDASKMKLSLRGKGDATDTTPIA
;
A
#
# COMPACT_ATOMS: atom_id res chain seq x y z
N CYS A 1 -20.93 10.89 10.00
CA CYS A 1 -20.85 10.92 11.47
C CYS A 1 -22.14 10.45 12.14
N ASP A 2 -23.33 10.82 11.63
CA ASP A 2 -24.62 10.37 12.22
C ASP A 2 -24.85 8.85 12.08
N GLU A 3 -24.21 8.21 11.09
CA GLU A 3 -24.21 6.75 10.92
C GLU A 3 -23.51 6.00 12.06
N LEU A 4 -22.63 6.67 12.83
CA LEU A 4 -21.85 6.04 13.91
C LEU A 4 -22.64 5.86 15.22
N ARG A 5 -23.86 6.40 15.30
CA ARG A 5 -24.78 6.25 16.46
C ARG A 5 -24.17 6.56 17.85
N LEU A 6 -23.24 7.51 17.90
CA LEU A 6 -22.53 7.94 19.10
C LEU A 6 -23.48 8.62 20.11
N GLN A 7 -23.34 8.31 21.40
CA GLN A 7 -24.23 8.80 22.47
C GLN A 7 -23.55 9.80 23.42
N GLY A 8 -22.33 10.24 23.13
CA GLY A 8 -21.62 11.26 23.91
C GLY A 8 -20.86 10.73 25.13
N THR A 9 -20.87 9.41 25.36
CA THR A 9 -20.20 8.78 26.52
C THR A 9 -18.99 7.95 26.10
N GLU A 10 -18.85 7.70 24.81
CA GLU A 10 -17.85 6.81 24.24
C GLU A 10 -16.47 7.48 24.20
N THR A 11 -15.43 6.63 24.27
CA THR A 11 -14.10 6.99 23.81
C THR A 11 -13.91 6.44 22.40
N VAL A 12 -13.59 7.31 21.45
CA VAL A 12 -13.33 6.92 20.06
C VAL A 12 -11.83 6.98 19.79
N TYR A 13 -11.33 5.95 19.13
CA TYR A 13 -9.96 5.86 18.65
C TYR A 13 -9.96 5.94 17.12
N LEU A 14 -9.16 6.84 16.58
CA LEU A 14 -8.82 6.86 15.17
C LEU A 14 -7.38 6.35 15.05
N CYS A 15 -7.22 5.14 14.52
CA CYS A 15 -5.92 4.48 14.38
C CYS A 15 -5.51 4.48 12.92
N ASP A 16 -4.29 4.94 12.63
CA ASP A 16 -3.74 5.09 11.28
C ASP A 16 -4.59 6.00 10.37
N PHE A 17 -5.31 6.94 10.99
CA PHE A 17 -6.30 7.78 10.34
C PHE A 17 -6.60 9.02 11.17
N ALA A 18 -6.56 10.19 10.54
CA ALA A 18 -7.00 11.45 11.14
C ALA A 18 -8.33 11.97 10.56
N GLY A 19 -8.78 11.42 9.44
CA GLY A 19 -9.90 11.92 8.65
C GLY A 19 -9.62 13.21 7.89
N PRO A 20 -10.59 13.66 7.06
CA PRO A 20 -10.47 14.93 6.35
C PRO A 20 -10.59 16.13 7.31
N PRO A 21 -10.23 17.36 6.86
CA PRO A 21 -10.35 18.57 7.67
C PRO A 21 -11.72 18.73 8.32
N GLY A 22 -11.73 18.99 9.63
CA GLY A 22 -12.95 19.14 10.44
C GLY A 22 -13.62 17.83 10.89
N PHE A 23 -13.21 16.67 10.36
CA PHE A 23 -13.79 15.38 10.76
C PHE A 23 -13.59 15.08 12.24
N ALA A 24 -12.35 15.15 12.73
CA ALA A 24 -12.04 14.87 14.13
C ALA A 24 -12.80 15.80 15.09
N ILE A 25 -12.95 17.09 14.75
CA ILE A 25 -13.72 18.05 15.54
C ILE A 25 -15.21 17.66 15.57
N ALA A 26 -15.78 17.28 14.42
CA ALA A 26 -17.17 16.85 14.33
C ALA A 26 -17.44 15.56 15.12
N VAL A 27 -16.48 14.63 15.16
CA VAL A 27 -16.55 13.43 16.01
C VAL A 27 -16.44 13.80 17.48
N ALA A 28 -15.46 14.63 17.84
CA ALA A 28 -15.22 15.08 19.22
C ALA A 28 -16.44 15.78 19.84
N ALA A 29 -17.25 16.47 19.04
CA ALA A 29 -18.51 17.08 19.48
C ALA A 29 -19.59 16.06 19.93
N LYS A 30 -19.41 14.77 19.61
CA LYS A 30 -20.39 13.70 19.87
C LYS A 30 -19.88 12.60 20.79
N VAL A 31 -18.69 12.75 21.39
CA VAL A 31 -18.05 11.70 22.20
C VAL A 31 -17.44 12.31 23.47
N ALA A 32 -17.24 11.48 24.49
CA ALA A 32 -16.59 11.91 25.72
C ALA A 32 -15.11 12.19 25.49
N ARG A 33 -14.45 11.38 24.65
CA ARG A 33 -13.02 11.52 24.33
C ARG A 33 -12.73 11.00 22.93
N LEU A 34 -11.87 11.71 22.20
CA LEU A 34 -11.35 11.31 20.90
C LEU A 34 -9.83 11.20 20.99
N ILE A 35 -9.28 10.06 20.58
CA ILE A 35 -7.84 9.80 20.56
C ILE A 35 -7.44 9.48 19.12
N VAL A 36 -6.46 10.21 18.61
CA VAL A 36 -5.88 9.99 17.28
C VAL A 36 -4.50 9.38 17.44
N LEU A 37 -4.28 8.20 16.86
CA LEU A 37 -3.02 7.48 16.79
C LEU A 37 -2.63 7.38 15.33
N ASP A 38 -1.71 8.22 14.85
CA ASP A 38 -1.45 8.33 13.41
C ASP A 38 0.01 8.69 13.12
N HIS A 39 0.48 8.34 11.92
CA HIS A 39 1.83 8.59 11.43
C HIS A 39 1.86 9.38 10.12
N HIS A 40 0.69 9.65 9.51
CA HIS A 40 0.60 10.39 8.28
C HIS A 40 0.94 11.87 8.47
N LYS A 41 1.94 12.35 7.71
CA LYS A 41 2.35 13.76 7.72
C LYS A 41 1.19 14.72 7.42
N THR A 42 0.31 14.35 6.50
CA THR A 42 -0.89 15.13 6.15
C THR A 42 -1.84 15.31 7.34
N GLY A 43 -2.03 14.26 8.14
CA GLY A 43 -2.81 14.31 9.37
C GLY A 43 -2.16 15.23 10.42
N TYR A 44 -0.85 15.11 10.60
CA TYR A 44 -0.09 15.97 11.51
C TYR A 44 -0.21 17.45 11.14
N GLU A 45 0.02 17.80 9.86
CA GLU A 45 -0.05 19.17 9.36
C GLU A 45 -1.47 19.76 9.48
N MET A 46 -2.51 18.93 9.32
CA MET A 46 -3.90 19.36 9.49
C MET A 46 -4.20 19.84 10.92
N PHE A 47 -3.55 19.26 11.93
CA PHE A 47 -3.72 19.66 13.33
C PHE A 47 -2.72 20.71 13.80
N ALA A 48 -1.62 20.91 13.07
CA ALA A 48 -0.61 21.90 13.39
C ALA A 48 -1.19 23.33 13.35
N GLY A 49 -1.35 23.95 14.52
CA GLY A 49 -1.88 25.31 14.66
C GLY A 49 -3.40 25.42 14.75
N ALA A 50 -4.12 24.29 14.81
CA ALA A 50 -5.56 24.29 15.05
C ALA A 50 -5.88 24.47 16.55
N GLU A 51 -6.90 25.25 16.88
CA GLU A 51 -7.50 25.21 18.22
C GLU A 51 -8.38 23.95 18.33
N LEU A 52 -7.97 23.04 19.20
CA LEU A 52 -8.64 21.75 19.36
C LEU A 52 -9.51 21.72 20.62
N PRO A 53 -10.70 21.11 20.55
CA PRO A 53 -11.48 20.77 21.74
C PRO A 53 -10.64 19.98 22.74
N ALA A 54 -10.84 20.27 24.05
CA ALA A 54 -10.06 19.67 25.13
C ALA A 54 -10.21 18.14 25.25
N ASN A 55 -11.24 17.56 24.62
CA ASN A 55 -11.47 16.12 24.59
C ASN A 55 -10.80 15.41 23.39
N ILE A 56 -10.00 16.12 22.60
CA ILE A 56 -9.16 15.53 21.55
C ILE A 56 -7.73 15.33 22.08
N GLU A 57 -7.22 14.12 21.93
CA GLU A 57 -5.85 13.75 22.25
C GLU A 57 -5.15 13.24 20.99
N LEU A 58 -3.98 13.79 20.70
CA LEU A 58 -3.23 13.49 19.48
C LEU A 58 -1.92 12.78 19.83
N HIS A 59 -1.70 11.61 19.22
CA HIS A 59 -0.46 10.85 19.28
C HIS A 59 0.06 10.65 17.86
N PHE A 60 0.90 11.58 17.43
CA PHE A 60 1.58 11.49 16.14
C PHE A 60 3.01 11.01 16.29
N ASP A 61 3.39 10.04 15.48
CA ASP A 61 4.79 9.63 15.33
C ASP A 61 5.09 9.28 13.88
N LEU A 62 5.77 10.21 13.18
CA LEU A 62 6.08 10.08 11.76
C LEU A 62 7.19 9.05 11.46
N LEU A 63 7.78 8.44 12.50
CA LEU A 63 8.88 7.48 12.37
C LEU A 63 8.45 6.04 12.67
N ARG A 64 7.19 5.82 13.02
CA ARG A 64 6.60 4.52 13.32
C ARG A 64 5.37 4.27 12.46
N SER A 65 4.91 3.03 12.38
CA SER A 65 3.64 2.71 11.72
C SER A 65 2.46 2.93 12.66
N GLY A 66 1.25 3.13 12.10
CA GLY A 66 0.03 3.20 12.91
C GLY A 66 -0.17 1.98 13.81
N ALA A 67 0.26 0.79 13.35
CA ALA A 67 0.17 -0.46 14.09
C ALA A 67 1.06 -0.47 15.37
N THR A 68 2.31 -0.01 15.28
CA THR A 68 3.22 0.02 16.44
C THR A 68 2.91 1.17 17.40
N ILE A 69 2.40 2.30 16.89
CA ILE A 69 1.84 3.37 17.74
C ILE A 69 0.67 2.82 18.57
N ALA A 70 -0.25 2.09 17.94
CA ALA A 70 -1.37 1.46 18.64
C ALA A 70 -0.90 0.42 19.67
N LEU A 71 0.07 -0.43 19.30
CA LEU A 71 0.65 -1.42 20.22
C LEU A 71 1.21 -0.76 21.50
N ASP A 72 1.98 0.32 21.34
CA ASP A 72 2.59 1.05 22.46
C ASP A 72 1.58 1.87 23.27
N PHE A 73 0.51 2.36 22.64
CA PHE A 73 -0.56 3.08 23.33
C PHE A 73 -1.39 2.14 24.21
N PHE A 74 -1.90 1.05 23.64
CA PHE A 74 -2.79 0.12 24.35
C PHE A 74 -2.04 -0.82 25.30
N LYS A 75 -0.74 -1.04 25.06
CA LYS A 75 0.13 -1.93 25.86
C LYS A 75 -0.49 -3.30 26.15
N PRO A 76 -1.06 -4.00 25.15
CA PRO A 76 -1.63 -5.32 25.37
C PRO A 76 -0.54 -6.33 25.73
N SER A 77 -0.93 -7.39 26.43
CA SER A 77 -0.07 -8.56 26.58
C SER A 77 -0.03 -9.31 25.26
N VAL A 78 1.13 -9.30 24.58
CA VAL A 78 1.35 -9.98 23.30
C VAL A 78 2.46 -11.01 23.39
N THR A 79 2.36 -12.07 22.59
CA THR A 79 3.42 -13.06 22.47
C THR A 79 4.65 -12.45 21.77
N PRO A 80 5.86 -13.00 21.98
CA PRO A 80 7.05 -12.56 21.24
C PRO A 80 6.86 -12.64 19.71
N ALA A 81 6.20 -13.68 19.21
CA ALA A 81 5.91 -13.85 17.78
C ALA A 81 5.00 -12.74 17.25
N LEU A 82 3.91 -12.41 17.96
CA LEU A 82 3.03 -11.32 17.55
C LEU A 82 3.78 -9.97 17.60
N LYS A 83 4.61 -9.74 18.62
CA LYS A 83 5.45 -8.52 18.70
C LYS A 83 6.41 -8.40 17.52
N GLU A 84 6.97 -9.51 17.04
CA GLU A 84 7.80 -9.54 15.84
C GLU A 84 6.98 -9.26 14.56
N ALA A 85 5.77 -9.81 14.45
CA ALA A 85 4.87 -9.51 13.34
C ALA A 85 4.58 -8.00 13.23
N PHE A 86 4.34 -7.31 14.35
CA PHE A 86 4.20 -5.84 14.37
C PHE A 86 5.44 -5.11 13.81
N ARG A 87 6.66 -5.62 14.09
CA ARG A 87 7.90 -5.05 13.53
C ARG A 87 8.00 -5.26 12.02
N PHE A 88 7.58 -6.42 11.51
CA PHE A 88 7.53 -6.64 10.07
C PHE A 88 6.49 -5.74 9.38
N VAL A 89 5.33 -5.54 10.02
CA VAL A 89 4.32 -4.59 9.54
C VAL A 89 4.88 -3.17 9.48
N GLU A 90 5.58 -2.70 10.54
CA GLU A 90 6.23 -1.38 10.53
C GLU A 90 7.30 -1.25 9.45
N ASP A 91 8.15 -2.25 9.28
CA ASP A 91 9.22 -2.23 8.27
C ASP A 91 8.67 -2.21 6.83
N ALA A 92 7.51 -2.81 6.60
CA ALA A 92 6.80 -2.78 5.32
C ALA A 92 6.06 -1.45 5.10
N ASP A 93 5.37 -0.96 6.12
CA ASP A 93 4.59 0.29 6.10
C ASP A 93 5.48 1.52 5.87
N LEU A 94 6.65 1.57 6.52
CA LEU A 94 7.67 2.59 6.29
C LEU A 94 8.52 2.34 5.03
N TRP A 95 8.25 1.25 4.30
CA TRP A 95 8.97 0.82 3.11
C TRP A 95 10.49 0.68 3.30
N THR A 96 10.93 0.35 4.53
CA THR A 96 12.36 0.30 4.85
C THR A 96 13.02 -1.03 4.51
N TRP A 97 12.30 -2.15 4.64
CA TRP A 97 12.78 -3.50 4.34
C TRP A 97 14.14 -3.84 4.98
N LYS A 98 14.38 -3.37 6.20
CA LYS A 98 15.65 -3.54 6.93
C LYS A 98 15.69 -4.83 7.74
N LEU A 99 14.53 -5.37 8.10
CA LEU A 99 14.46 -6.59 8.90
C LEU A 99 14.59 -7.82 8.00
N PRO A 100 15.38 -8.83 8.40
CA PRO A 100 15.37 -10.12 7.72
C PRO A 100 13.95 -10.67 7.63
N ASP A 101 13.62 -11.30 6.51
CA ASP A 101 12.32 -11.92 6.23
C ASP A 101 11.10 -10.98 6.23
N SER A 102 11.24 -9.65 6.37
CA SER A 102 10.07 -8.76 6.41
C SER A 102 9.30 -8.69 5.09
N ARG A 103 10.01 -8.80 3.96
CA ARG A 103 9.41 -8.86 2.62
C ARG A 103 8.61 -10.15 2.44
N GLU A 104 9.21 -11.27 2.82
CA GLU A 104 8.60 -12.57 2.81
C GLU A 104 7.39 -12.62 3.75
N PHE A 105 7.51 -12.08 4.97
CA PHE A 105 6.40 -12.01 5.90
C PHE A 105 5.24 -11.17 5.33
N ASN A 106 5.53 -9.98 4.78
CA ASN A 106 4.52 -9.11 4.18
C ASN A 106 3.81 -9.80 2.98
N ALA A 107 4.58 -10.45 2.10
CA ALA A 107 4.03 -11.23 1.00
C ALA A 107 3.16 -12.39 1.50
N GLY A 108 3.61 -13.11 2.53
CA GLY A 108 2.89 -14.22 3.14
C GLY A 108 1.57 -13.80 3.78
N ILE A 109 1.58 -12.75 4.60
CA ILE A 109 0.34 -12.17 5.17
C ILE A 109 -0.63 -11.76 4.07
N SER A 110 -0.15 -11.10 3.02
CA SER A 110 -1.01 -10.72 1.89
C SER A 110 -1.60 -11.94 1.18
N ALA A 111 -0.86 -13.05 1.09
CA ALA A 111 -1.30 -14.27 0.42
C ALA A 111 -2.41 -15.01 1.20
N LEU A 112 -2.50 -14.81 2.52
CA LEU A 112 -3.59 -15.36 3.33
C LEU A 112 -4.96 -14.76 2.95
N ASN A 113 -4.99 -13.60 2.28
CA ASN A 113 -6.21 -12.92 1.85
C ASN A 113 -7.26 -12.81 2.99
N LEU A 114 -6.79 -12.41 4.17
CA LEU A 114 -7.62 -12.29 5.37
C LEU A 114 -8.68 -11.19 5.18
N GLU A 115 -9.92 -11.50 5.56
CA GLU A 115 -10.98 -10.50 5.76
C GLU A 115 -10.81 -9.90 7.16
N TYR A 116 -10.55 -8.58 7.22
CA TYR A 116 -10.27 -7.88 8.47
C TYR A 116 -11.53 -7.27 9.11
N ASP A 117 -12.65 -7.22 8.39
CA ASP A 117 -13.94 -6.83 8.96
C ASP A 117 -14.41 -7.90 9.95
N VAL A 118 -14.39 -7.57 11.25
CA VAL A 118 -14.79 -8.48 12.33
C VAL A 118 -16.25 -8.96 12.20
N HIS A 119 -17.12 -8.21 11.52
CA HIS A 119 -18.50 -8.65 11.31
C HIS A 119 -18.59 -9.75 10.24
N LYS A 120 -17.67 -9.74 9.27
CA LYS A 120 -17.58 -10.78 8.23
C LYS A 120 -16.67 -11.92 8.63
N ASN A 121 -15.67 -11.64 9.47
CA ASN A 121 -14.72 -12.60 10.02
C ASN A 121 -14.60 -12.43 11.54
N PRO A 122 -15.54 -12.99 12.32
CA PRO A 122 -15.54 -12.86 13.78
C PRO A 122 -14.30 -13.43 14.48
N ASP A 123 -13.60 -14.36 13.84
CA ASP A 123 -12.41 -15.03 14.37
C ASP A 123 -11.09 -14.35 13.96
N ILE A 124 -11.14 -13.18 13.32
CA ILE A 124 -9.94 -12.49 12.83
C ILE A 124 -8.92 -12.24 13.93
N PHE A 125 -9.35 -11.85 15.14
CA PHE A 125 -8.44 -11.57 16.24
C PHE A 125 -7.71 -12.83 16.72
N GLN A 126 -8.41 -13.94 16.84
CA GLN A 126 -7.86 -15.24 17.22
C GLN A 126 -6.89 -15.72 16.13
N THR A 127 -7.26 -15.54 14.86
CA THR A 127 -6.41 -15.86 13.71
C THR A 127 -5.10 -15.05 13.76
N LEU A 128 -5.17 -13.74 13.99
CA LEU A 128 -4.00 -12.86 14.08
C LEU A 128 -3.14 -13.15 15.32
N GLN A 129 -3.74 -13.56 16.43
CA GLN A 129 -3.01 -13.99 17.63
C GLN A 129 -2.29 -15.33 17.44
N GLY A 130 -2.83 -16.20 16.59
CA GLY A 130 -2.30 -17.52 16.28
C GLY A 130 -1.32 -17.56 15.12
N LEU A 131 -0.88 -16.41 14.60
CA LEU A 131 0.05 -16.36 13.47
C LEU A 131 1.37 -17.06 13.80
N ASN A 132 1.81 -17.89 12.86
CA ASN A 132 3.14 -18.50 12.89
C ASN A 132 4.04 -17.79 11.88
N ASN A 133 4.90 -16.89 12.36
CA ASN A 133 5.77 -16.09 11.50
C ASN A 133 6.65 -16.94 10.58
N ILE A 134 7.08 -18.13 11.01
CA ILE A 134 7.93 -19.02 10.22
C ILE A 134 7.16 -19.54 9.00
N GLU A 135 5.93 -20.00 9.20
CA GLU A 135 5.07 -20.51 8.13
C GLU A 135 4.66 -19.39 7.16
N ILE A 136 4.38 -18.20 7.69
CA ILE A 136 4.03 -17.02 6.90
C ILE A 136 5.20 -16.59 6.01
N VAL A 137 6.42 -16.52 6.56
CA VAL A 137 7.63 -16.23 5.81
C VAL A 137 7.88 -17.29 4.73
N ALA A 138 7.72 -18.58 5.06
CA ALA A 138 7.88 -19.66 4.09
C ALA A 138 6.87 -19.57 2.94
N CYS A 139 5.60 -19.24 3.24
CA CYS A 139 4.56 -18.99 2.26
C CYS A 139 4.91 -17.79 1.37
N GLY A 140 5.29 -16.67 1.97
CA GLY A 140 5.64 -15.47 1.21
C GLY A 140 6.87 -15.64 0.33
N ARG A 141 7.85 -16.44 0.73
CA ARG A 141 8.98 -16.80 -0.13
C ARG A 141 8.52 -17.53 -1.40
N GLN A 142 7.62 -18.49 -1.28
CA GLN A 142 7.05 -19.19 -2.43
C GLN A 142 6.27 -18.24 -3.35
N GLU A 143 5.48 -17.32 -2.79
CA GLU A 143 4.74 -16.32 -3.55
C GLU A 143 5.68 -15.36 -4.30
N ILE A 144 6.76 -14.93 -3.67
CA ILE A 144 7.79 -14.11 -4.30
C ILE A 144 8.45 -14.87 -5.46
N GLU A 145 8.84 -16.13 -5.27
CA GLU A 145 9.44 -16.96 -6.33
C GLU A 145 8.48 -17.20 -7.51
N ILE A 146 7.18 -17.40 -7.25
CA ILE A 146 6.15 -17.51 -8.30
C ILE A 146 6.06 -16.19 -9.06
N GLN A 147 6.01 -15.07 -8.35
CA GLN A 147 5.92 -13.74 -8.94
C GLN A 147 7.15 -13.41 -9.78
N GLU A 148 8.35 -13.78 -9.33
CA GLU A 148 9.61 -13.55 -10.05
C GLU A 148 9.66 -14.37 -11.34
N ARG A 149 9.31 -15.66 -11.30
CA ARG A 149 9.20 -16.48 -12.52
C ARG A 149 8.22 -15.89 -13.53
N PHE A 150 7.09 -15.36 -13.06
CA PHE A 150 6.13 -14.68 -13.93
C PHE A 150 6.73 -13.40 -14.55
N ILE A 151 7.42 -12.59 -13.76
CA ILE A 151 8.08 -11.37 -14.25
C ILE A 151 9.14 -11.71 -15.29
N ASP A 152 9.97 -12.72 -15.04
CA ASP A 152 11.02 -13.15 -15.97
C ASP A 152 10.43 -13.68 -17.28
N SER A 153 9.34 -14.44 -17.21
CA SER A 153 8.59 -14.85 -18.40
C SER A 153 8.09 -13.64 -19.19
N CYS A 154 7.54 -12.61 -18.53
CA CYS A 154 7.09 -11.38 -19.18
C CYS A 154 8.24 -10.56 -19.77
N LYS A 155 9.39 -10.51 -19.11
CA LYS A 155 10.60 -9.84 -19.64
C LYS A 155 11.07 -10.49 -20.94
N SER A 156 10.95 -11.81 -21.07
CA SER A 156 11.32 -12.51 -22.30
C SER A 156 10.40 -12.22 -23.49
N SER A 157 9.18 -11.73 -23.24
CA SER A 157 8.18 -11.39 -24.27
C SER A 157 7.92 -9.89 -24.42
N CYS A 158 8.74 -9.05 -23.76
CA CYS A 158 8.61 -7.61 -23.88
C CYS A 158 9.04 -7.10 -25.26
N PHE A 159 8.51 -5.96 -25.65
CA PHE A 159 8.79 -5.32 -26.93
C PHE A 159 8.89 -3.81 -26.78
N HIS A 160 9.52 -3.16 -27.75
CA HIS A 160 9.65 -1.71 -27.76
C HIS A 160 8.36 -1.05 -28.23
N VAL A 161 7.93 0.02 -27.54
CA VAL A 161 6.81 0.86 -27.96
C VAL A 161 7.22 2.32 -27.98
N GLN A 162 6.83 3.04 -29.04
CA GLN A 162 6.99 4.48 -29.12
C GLN A 162 5.90 5.16 -28.30
N LEU A 163 6.28 6.04 -27.38
CA LEU A 163 5.33 6.77 -26.54
C LEU A 163 4.76 7.97 -27.31
N GLY A 164 3.43 8.16 -27.26
CA GLY A 164 2.73 9.36 -27.72
C GLY A 164 2.69 9.62 -29.24
N GLY A 165 3.19 8.72 -30.09
CA GLY A 165 3.18 8.91 -31.55
C GLY A 165 3.80 10.26 -31.98
N PRO A 166 3.16 11.03 -32.89
CA PRO A 166 3.66 12.35 -33.30
C PRO A 166 3.78 13.37 -32.15
N LEU A 167 2.86 13.33 -31.17
CA LEU A 167 2.93 14.21 -29.99
C LEU A 167 4.13 13.85 -29.11
N GLY A 168 4.33 12.55 -28.87
CA GLY A 168 5.47 12.08 -28.09
C GLY A 168 6.81 12.37 -28.77
N ALA A 169 6.88 12.35 -30.11
CA ALA A 169 8.07 12.78 -30.84
C ALA A 169 8.36 14.28 -30.64
N LYS A 170 7.32 15.13 -30.58
CA LYS A 170 7.45 16.56 -30.29
C LYS A 170 7.92 16.83 -28.86
N HIS A 171 7.50 15.99 -27.91
CA HIS A 171 7.82 16.12 -26.48
C HIS A 171 8.98 15.25 -26.02
N ASP A 172 9.69 14.60 -26.94
CA ASP A 172 10.81 13.68 -26.68
C ASP A 172 10.49 12.61 -25.63
N TRP A 173 9.29 12.02 -25.71
CA TRP A 173 8.89 10.97 -24.75
C TRP A 173 9.68 9.67 -24.95
N GLY A 174 10.15 9.43 -26.17
CA GLY A 174 11.02 8.31 -26.52
C GLY A 174 10.31 6.97 -26.58
N THR A 175 11.10 5.92 -26.39
CA THR A 175 10.68 4.52 -26.45
C THR A 175 10.68 3.91 -25.05
N ALA A 176 9.71 3.03 -24.78
CA ALA A 176 9.64 2.23 -23.56
C ALA A 176 9.62 0.74 -23.86
N LEU A 177 9.99 -0.08 -22.88
CA LEU A 177 9.67 -1.50 -22.90
C LEU A 177 8.20 -1.70 -22.53
N ALA A 178 7.51 -2.54 -23.29
CA ALA A 178 6.11 -2.86 -23.08
C ALA A 178 5.90 -4.36 -23.00
N VAL A 179 4.91 -4.76 -22.20
CA VAL A 179 4.42 -6.14 -22.19
C VAL A 179 2.90 -6.13 -22.06
N GLN A 180 2.26 -7.06 -22.76
CA GLN A 180 0.84 -7.34 -22.60
C GLN A 180 0.66 -8.56 -21.69
N ILE A 181 -0.19 -8.42 -20.68
CA ILE A 181 -0.50 -9.50 -19.73
C ILE A 181 -2.01 -9.78 -19.71
N ASP A 182 -2.36 -10.99 -19.25
CA ASP A 182 -3.75 -11.35 -19.02
C ASP A 182 -4.37 -10.54 -17.86
N SER A 183 -5.68 -10.31 -17.94
CA SER A 183 -6.47 -9.60 -16.92
C SER A 183 -6.29 -10.17 -15.50
N THR A 184 -6.15 -11.49 -15.37
CA THR A 184 -5.96 -12.20 -14.08
C THR A 184 -4.61 -11.86 -13.43
N MET A 185 -3.63 -11.41 -14.21
CA MET A 185 -2.28 -11.07 -13.74
C MET A 185 -2.09 -9.57 -13.47
N SER A 186 -3.13 -8.75 -13.68
CA SER A 186 -3.11 -7.30 -13.46
C SER A 186 -2.70 -6.90 -12.04
N LYS A 187 -2.90 -7.76 -11.03
CA LYS A 187 -2.41 -7.54 -9.66
C LYS A 187 -0.89 -7.33 -9.60
N HIS A 188 -0.12 -7.92 -10.52
CA HIS A 188 1.34 -7.81 -10.57
C HIS A 188 1.86 -6.64 -11.41
N ARG A 189 0.98 -5.83 -12.03
CA ARG A 189 1.34 -4.73 -12.94
C ARG A 189 2.40 -3.77 -12.39
N SER A 190 2.35 -3.48 -11.09
CA SER A 190 3.26 -2.50 -10.47
C SER A 190 4.69 -3.05 -10.38
N ARG A 191 4.86 -4.25 -9.81
CA ARG A 191 6.18 -4.90 -9.68
C ARG A 191 6.76 -5.25 -11.05
N LEU A 192 5.92 -5.74 -11.97
CA LEU A 192 6.32 -6.02 -13.35
C LEU A 192 6.78 -4.75 -14.07
N GLY A 193 6.01 -3.65 -13.97
CA GLY A 193 6.38 -2.38 -14.59
C GLY A 193 7.69 -1.82 -14.03
N ASN A 194 7.90 -1.85 -12.71
CA ASN A 194 9.17 -1.40 -12.12
C ASN A 194 10.35 -2.26 -12.61
N SER A 195 10.18 -3.59 -12.67
CA SER A 195 11.24 -4.49 -13.12
C SER A 195 11.56 -4.34 -14.61
N LEU A 196 10.57 -4.00 -15.44
CA LEU A 196 10.79 -3.66 -16.85
C LEU A 196 11.43 -2.28 -17.02
N ALA A 197 11.13 -1.31 -16.16
CA ALA A 197 11.78 0.01 -16.19
C ALA A 197 13.27 -0.09 -15.85
N GLU A 198 13.63 -0.95 -14.89
CA GLU A 198 15.03 -1.31 -14.59
C GLU A 198 15.70 -2.00 -15.78
N MET A 199 15.00 -2.93 -16.43
CA MET A 199 15.50 -3.60 -17.63
C MET A 199 15.74 -2.61 -18.77
N ALA A 200 14.82 -1.65 -18.99
CA ALA A 200 14.96 -0.61 -19.99
C ALA A 200 16.22 0.24 -19.74
N GLU A 201 16.45 0.65 -18.48
CA GLU A 201 17.67 1.37 -18.08
C GLU A 201 18.94 0.57 -18.39
N SER A 202 18.94 -0.72 -18.05
CA SER A 202 20.10 -1.60 -18.32
C SER A 202 20.40 -1.77 -19.81
N GLN A 203 19.42 -1.48 -20.68
CA GLN A 203 19.56 -1.47 -22.14
C GLN A 203 19.88 -0.09 -22.70
N GLY A 204 20.10 0.93 -21.85
CA GLY A 204 20.37 2.31 -22.25
C GLY A 204 19.14 3.07 -22.76
N LEU A 205 17.94 2.55 -22.50
CA LEU A 205 16.68 3.24 -22.81
C LEU A 205 16.28 4.15 -21.66
N ARG A 206 15.33 5.06 -21.93
CA ARG A 206 14.65 5.80 -20.86
C ARG A 206 13.99 4.77 -19.93
N PRO A 207 14.12 4.90 -18.59
CA PRO A 207 13.70 3.87 -17.66
C PRO A 207 12.19 3.92 -17.40
N ILE A 208 11.42 3.73 -18.48
CA ILE A 208 9.97 3.68 -18.51
C ILE A 208 9.55 2.31 -19.03
N ALA A 209 8.54 1.74 -18.38
CA ALA A 209 7.87 0.55 -18.87
C ALA A 209 6.35 0.73 -18.93
N VAL A 210 5.73 -0.01 -19.84
CA VAL A 210 4.28 -0.06 -20.04
C VAL A 210 3.79 -1.49 -19.81
N VAL A 211 2.89 -1.67 -18.86
CA VAL A 211 2.16 -2.93 -18.70
C VAL A 211 0.75 -2.73 -19.25
N ALA A 212 0.43 -3.42 -20.33
CA ALA A 212 -0.87 -3.38 -20.99
C ALA A 212 -1.73 -4.58 -20.57
N TYR A 213 -2.96 -4.33 -20.15
CA TYR A 213 -3.89 -5.39 -19.74
C TYR A 213 -5.34 -4.95 -19.93
N ARG A 214 -6.29 -5.88 -19.76
CA ARG A 214 -7.73 -5.58 -19.75
C ARG A 214 -8.29 -5.76 -18.35
N GLU A 215 -9.28 -4.94 -18.01
CA GLU A 215 -10.12 -5.12 -16.83
C GLU A 215 -11.49 -5.65 -17.28
N LYS A 216 -12.14 -6.47 -16.44
CA LYS A 216 -13.39 -7.14 -16.80
C LYS A 216 -14.53 -6.14 -17.02
N GLU A 217 -14.43 -4.99 -16.37
CA GLU A 217 -15.39 -3.89 -16.36
C GLU A 217 -15.26 -2.98 -17.58
N MET A 218 -14.27 -3.20 -18.46
CA MET A 218 -14.10 -2.41 -19.68
C MET A 218 -15.14 -2.81 -20.74
N GLU A 219 -16.04 -1.88 -21.07
CA GLU A 219 -17.08 -2.09 -22.08
C GLU A 219 -16.52 -2.21 -23.50
N ASP A 220 -15.42 -1.53 -23.80
CA ASP A 220 -14.83 -1.48 -25.15
C ASP A 220 -13.78 -2.59 -25.35
N ALA A 221 -14.17 -3.62 -26.08
CA ALA A 221 -13.32 -4.74 -26.46
C ALA A 221 -12.14 -4.37 -27.38
N SER A 222 -11.99 -3.11 -27.82
CA SER A 222 -10.83 -2.61 -28.56
C SER A 222 -9.80 -1.89 -27.68
N LYS A 223 -10.18 -1.47 -26.47
CA LYS A 223 -9.32 -0.69 -25.55
C LYS A 223 -8.57 -1.55 -24.56
N MET A 224 -7.43 -1.05 -24.11
CA MET A 224 -6.62 -1.66 -23.05
C MET A 224 -6.27 -0.62 -22.00
N LYS A 225 -6.09 -1.07 -20.76
CA LYS A 225 -5.53 -0.26 -19.69
C LYS A 225 -4.01 -0.33 -19.75
N LEU A 226 -3.37 0.83 -19.60
CA LEU A 226 -1.93 0.96 -19.59
C LEU A 226 -1.48 1.40 -18.19
N SER A 227 -0.57 0.64 -17.61
CA SER A 227 0.09 1.00 -16.36
C SER A 227 1.54 1.37 -16.67
N LEU A 228 1.84 2.67 -16.63
CA LEU A 228 3.19 3.18 -16.80
C LEU A 228 3.95 3.15 -15.48
N ARG A 229 5.24 2.79 -15.53
CA ARG A 229 6.16 2.88 -14.40
C ARG A 229 7.46 3.50 -14.87
N GLY A 230 7.94 4.49 -14.11
CA GLY A 230 9.25 5.11 -14.27
C GLY A 230 10.17 4.73 -13.12
N LYS A 231 11.48 4.71 -13.36
CA LYS A 231 12.48 4.57 -12.29
C LYS A 231 13.03 5.95 -11.89
N GLY A 232 13.02 6.22 -10.59
CA GLY A 232 13.56 7.43 -9.98
C GLY A 232 12.71 8.68 -10.23
N ASP A 233 12.96 9.71 -9.41
CA ASP A 233 12.17 10.95 -9.39
C ASP A 233 12.26 11.77 -10.69
N ALA A 234 13.31 11.54 -11.49
CA ALA A 234 13.51 12.23 -12.77
C ALA A 234 12.63 11.67 -13.91
N THR A 235 11.99 10.51 -13.70
CA THR A 235 11.22 9.83 -14.75
C THR A 235 9.71 9.99 -14.48
N ASP A 236 9.22 11.23 -14.60
CA ASP A 236 7.79 11.51 -14.49
C ASP A 236 7.04 10.92 -15.69
N THR A 237 6.12 9.99 -15.40
CA THR A 237 5.25 9.36 -16.39
C THR A 237 3.91 10.06 -16.53
N THR A 238 3.57 11.01 -15.65
CA THR A 238 2.31 11.77 -15.67
C THR A 238 2.04 12.45 -17.01
N PRO A 239 3.03 13.09 -17.67
CA PRO A 239 2.81 13.74 -18.96
C PRO A 239 2.47 12.80 -20.11
N ILE A 240 2.69 11.49 -19.94
CA ILE A 240 2.57 10.46 -20.98
C ILE A 240 1.23 9.71 -20.87
N ALA A 241 0.66 9.66 -19.66
CA ALA A 241 -0.53 8.89 -19.32
C ALA A 241 -1.85 9.55 -19.75
#